data_AF-A0A0C2BCX9-F1
#
_entry.id   AF-A0A0C2BCX9-F1
#
_cell.length_a   1.000
_cell.length_b   1.000
_cell.length_c   1.000
_cell.angle_alpha   90.00
_cell.angle_beta   90.00
_cell.angle_gamma   90.00
#
_symmetry.space_group_name_H-M   'P 1'
#
loop_
_entity.id
_entity.type
_entity.pdbx_description
1 polymer ?
#
loop_
_entity_poly.entity_id
_entity_poly.type
_entity_poly.pdbx_seq_one_letter_code
_entity_poly.pdbx_strand_id
1 'polypeptide(L)'
;MAVAIPATAGPAQAAPKAASDSETWQLIGKDVFTGDAEGSRGQGVTTDGSHWYFSSSNGLEITDMKYNTVLKTSPAIPAELANPSQLSSKGLNHIGDLDYANGHLYIPLDSSTSDPGSPHEYPYEYNTPVFALYKAGDLTFTGRATALDAHGVHDIASWVAVDAEKGLAYGMAYADATQIAVYRLSDFTFKKYISISQPINEAQGGKVHQGWMYFSCNDAEQTIARANLKTGEVQVLFNLTVPYPQEVEGLAFLETRDGLTLNILNREQPDPNGPSNVTFYHYLLQTQGKPVIKGTPEVGNYLTANPGKWTPAPRFSYQWLLNGTPIVHATGHRFDLLGKYRGDKVTVEVTGTWPDGTSTTVESAPVKVRNATPATSN
;
A
#
# COMPACT_ATOMS: atom_id res chain seq x y z
N MET A 1 -1.15 -60.65 15.69
CA MET A 1 0.00 -59.98 15.07
C MET A 1 -0.42 -59.47 13.72
N ALA A 2 -0.63 -58.17 13.58
CA ALA A 2 -0.84 -57.50 12.30
C ALA A 2 0.27 -56.45 12.18
N VAL A 3 1.07 -56.56 11.13
CA VAL A 3 2.22 -55.69 10.86
C VAL A 3 1.70 -54.41 10.21
N ALA A 4 1.96 -53.26 10.82
CA ALA A 4 1.68 -51.96 10.21
C ALA A 4 2.72 -51.67 9.12
N ILE A 5 2.25 -51.36 7.91
CA ILE A 5 3.08 -50.87 6.81
C ILE A 5 3.22 -49.35 6.98
N PRO A 6 4.44 -48.78 7.00
CA PRO A 6 4.60 -47.33 7.07
C PRO A 6 4.20 -46.68 5.73
N ALA A 7 3.39 -45.63 5.81
CA ALA A 7 3.02 -44.82 4.66
C ALA A 7 4.25 -44.08 4.13
N THR A 8 4.53 -44.21 2.84
CA THR A 8 5.58 -43.47 2.15
C THR A 8 5.19 -42.01 2.02
N ALA A 9 6.02 -41.11 2.56
CA ALA A 9 5.89 -39.67 2.35
C ALA A 9 5.95 -39.35 0.84
N GLY A 10 4.94 -38.64 0.34
CA GLY A 10 4.94 -38.11 -1.02
C GLY A 10 6.10 -37.12 -1.22
N PRO A 11 6.53 -36.90 -2.47
CA PRO A 11 7.63 -35.98 -2.75
C PRO A 11 7.31 -34.59 -2.19
N ALA A 12 8.27 -34.03 -1.45
CA ALA A 12 8.19 -32.68 -0.92
C ALA A 12 7.88 -31.71 -2.07
N GLN A 13 6.74 -31.02 -1.95
CA GLN A 13 6.38 -29.95 -2.86
C GLN A 13 7.46 -28.88 -2.75
N ALA A 14 8.13 -28.59 -3.87
CA ALA A 14 9.12 -27.53 -3.91
C ALA A 14 8.48 -26.25 -3.36
N ALA A 15 9.19 -25.57 -2.44
CA ALA A 15 8.77 -24.28 -1.94
C ALA A 15 8.44 -23.37 -3.13
N PRO A 16 7.32 -22.63 -3.10
CA PRO A 16 6.97 -21.72 -4.18
C PRO A 16 8.14 -20.75 -4.39
N LYS A 17 8.63 -20.69 -5.62
CA LYS A 17 9.58 -19.68 -6.05
C LYS A 17 8.91 -18.33 -5.78
N ALA A 18 9.54 -17.46 -4.98
CA ALA A 18 9.03 -16.11 -4.72
C ALA A 18 8.67 -15.47 -6.07
N ALA A 19 7.42 -15.02 -6.21
CA ALA A 19 6.97 -14.34 -7.41
C ALA A 19 7.87 -13.12 -7.63
N SER A 20 8.42 -12.95 -8.84
CA SER A 20 9.25 -11.80 -9.21
C SER A 20 8.49 -10.46 -9.25
N ASP A 21 7.20 -10.46 -8.88
CA ASP A 21 6.22 -9.44 -9.24
C ASP A 21 5.48 -8.83 -8.01
N SER A 22 5.81 -9.25 -6.78
CA SER A 22 5.27 -8.61 -5.57
C SER A 22 6.05 -7.33 -5.25
N GLU A 23 5.35 -6.22 -5.06
CA GLU A 23 5.97 -4.97 -4.63
C GLU A 23 6.63 -5.13 -3.26
N THR A 24 7.81 -4.51 -3.12
CA THR A 24 8.47 -4.39 -1.82
C THR A 24 8.36 -2.96 -1.33
N TRP A 25 8.02 -2.79 -0.07
CA TRP A 25 7.81 -1.50 0.58
C TRP A 25 8.80 -1.34 1.73
N GLN A 26 9.52 -0.23 1.76
CA GLN A 26 10.51 0.04 2.80
C GLN A 26 10.00 1.10 3.77
N LEU A 27 10.01 0.80 5.07
CA LEU A 27 9.75 1.79 6.11
C LEU A 27 10.82 2.89 6.07
N ILE A 28 10.40 4.13 5.83
CA ILE A 28 11.29 5.30 5.75
C ILE A 28 11.14 6.26 6.95
N GLY A 29 10.09 6.11 7.73
CA GLY A 29 9.85 6.93 8.91
C GLY A 29 8.48 6.70 9.51
N LYS A 30 8.23 7.37 10.63
CA LYS A 30 6.93 7.42 11.28
C LYS A 30 6.74 8.74 12.02
N ASP A 31 5.50 9.20 12.07
CA ASP A 31 5.06 10.31 12.91
C ASP A 31 4.14 9.77 14.02
N VAL A 32 4.20 10.34 15.22
CA VAL A 32 3.40 9.86 16.36
C VAL A 32 2.49 10.99 16.84
N PHE A 33 1.19 10.76 16.77
CA PHE A 33 0.15 11.66 17.25
C PHE A 33 -0.31 11.26 18.65
N THR A 34 -0.39 12.24 19.54
CA THR A 34 -0.84 12.07 20.94
C THR A 34 -1.81 13.19 21.32
N GLY A 35 -2.51 13.03 22.45
CA GLY A 35 -3.46 14.04 22.94
C GLY A 35 -4.58 14.31 21.93
N ASP A 36 -4.90 15.58 21.71
CA ASP A 36 -6.00 15.98 20.81
C ASP A 36 -5.88 15.45 19.37
N ALA A 37 -4.64 15.24 18.89
CA ALA A 37 -4.37 14.74 17.55
C ALA A 37 -4.60 13.22 17.45
N GLU A 38 -4.36 12.46 18.52
CA GLU A 38 -4.70 11.04 18.57
C GLU A 38 -6.22 10.87 18.44
N GLY A 39 -7.01 11.63 19.21
CA GLY A 39 -8.47 11.55 19.18
C GLY A 39 -9.14 11.99 17.87
N SER A 40 -8.46 12.72 16.97
CA SER A 40 -9.02 13.11 15.66
C SER A 40 -8.48 12.35 14.45
N ARG A 41 -7.49 11.48 14.64
CA ARG A 41 -6.78 10.84 13.53
C ARG A 41 -6.74 9.32 13.65
N GLY A 42 -7.66 8.75 14.43
CA GLY A 42 -7.66 7.34 14.80
C GLY A 42 -8.58 6.45 13.99
N GLN A 43 -9.00 6.82 12.78
CA GLN A 43 -9.83 5.97 11.91
C GLN A 43 -9.31 5.98 10.46
N GLY A 44 -9.44 7.11 9.78
CA GLY A 44 -9.17 7.19 8.34
C GLY A 44 -8.11 8.21 7.97
N VAL A 45 -7.52 8.02 6.79
CA VAL A 45 -6.62 9.00 6.17
C VAL A 45 -6.73 9.02 4.65
N THR A 46 -6.66 10.22 4.07
CA THR A 46 -6.42 10.44 2.64
C THR A 46 -5.70 11.77 2.41
N THR A 47 -5.35 12.08 1.16
CA THR A 47 -4.66 13.34 0.80
C THR A 47 -5.06 13.80 -0.60
N ASP A 48 -5.01 15.11 -0.81
CA ASP A 48 -5.08 15.73 -2.14
C ASP A 48 -3.69 16.06 -2.71
N GLY A 49 -2.62 15.65 -2.01
CA GLY A 49 -1.22 15.96 -2.32
C GLY A 49 -0.71 17.28 -1.73
N SER A 50 -1.59 18.09 -1.13
CA SER A 50 -1.27 19.38 -0.48
C SER A 50 -1.73 19.47 0.97
N HIS A 51 -2.72 18.68 1.35
CA HIS A 51 -3.25 18.52 2.70
C HIS A 51 -3.44 17.06 3.03
N TRP A 52 -3.40 16.74 4.33
CA TRP A 52 -3.92 15.47 4.83
C TRP A 52 -5.35 15.67 5.34
N TYR A 53 -6.17 14.64 5.14
CA TYR A 53 -7.51 14.55 5.68
C TYR A 53 -7.58 13.33 6.58
N PHE A 54 -8.00 13.53 7.82
CA PHE A 54 -8.15 12.47 8.81
C PHE A 54 -9.60 12.35 9.27
N SER A 55 -9.98 11.15 9.68
CA SER A 55 -11.22 10.92 10.42
C SER A 55 -10.97 10.35 11.81
N SER A 56 -11.92 10.61 12.70
CA SER A 56 -12.20 9.81 13.89
C SER A 56 -13.67 9.38 13.86
N SER A 57 -14.12 8.60 14.84
CA SER A 57 -15.46 7.98 14.82
C SER A 57 -16.61 8.97 14.58
N ASN A 58 -16.45 10.25 14.90
CA ASN A 58 -17.40 11.31 14.54
C ASN A 58 -16.71 12.67 14.31
N GLY A 59 -15.54 12.65 13.69
CA GLY A 59 -14.74 13.85 13.44
C GLY A 59 -14.05 13.81 12.09
N LEU A 60 -13.86 14.99 11.51
CA LEU A 60 -13.03 15.19 10.33
C LEU A 60 -12.00 16.29 10.63
N GLU A 61 -10.79 16.13 10.11
CA GLU A 61 -9.69 17.08 10.28
C GLU A 61 -8.94 17.26 8.95
N ILE A 62 -8.65 18.51 8.58
CA ILE A 62 -7.70 18.89 7.53
C ILE A 62 -6.42 19.38 8.20
N THR A 63 -5.27 18.93 7.71
CA THR A 63 -3.97 19.45 8.13
C THR A 63 -3.11 19.83 6.93
N ASP A 64 -2.11 20.68 7.15
CA ASP A 64 -1.03 20.85 6.17
C ASP A 64 -0.16 19.58 6.09
N MET A 65 0.77 19.52 5.12
CA MET A 65 1.67 18.36 4.99
C MET A 65 2.65 18.17 6.16
N LYS A 66 2.65 19.07 7.16
CA LYS A 66 3.40 18.96 8.43
C LYS A 66 2.48 18.63 9.60
N TYR A 67 1.23 18.26 9.32
CA TYR A 67 0.21 17.87 10.27
C TYR A 67 -0.28 18.97 11.20
N ASN A 68 -0.03 20.25 10.87
CA ASN A 68 -0.66 21.36 11.58
C ASN A 68 -2.13 21.44 11.18
N THR A 69 -3.03 21.44 12.15
CA THR A 69 -4.47 21.52 11.90
C THR A 69 -4.83 22.82 11.17
N VAL A 70 -5.52 22.68 10.05
CA VAL A 70 -6.11 23.78 9.28
C VAL A 70 -7.57 23.96 9.68
N LEU A 71 -8.33 22.87 9.70
CA LEU A 71 -9.75 22.85 10.05
C LEU A 71 -10.10 21.52 10.72
N LYS A 72 -11.00 21.56 11.71
CA LYS A 72 -11.52 20.37 12.38
C LYS A 72 -13.01 20.54 12.65
N THR A 73 -13.77 19.48 12.42
CA THR A 73 -15.21 19.44 12.63
C THR A 73 -15.59 18.21 13.44
N SER A 74 -16.27 18.41 14.56
CA SER A 74 -16.89 17.35 15.35
C SER A 74 -18.09 17.92 16.12
N PRO A 75 -19.30 17.32 16.04
CA PRO A 75 -19.62 16.13 15.24
C PRO A 75 -19.51 16.40 13.73
N ALA A 76 -18.97 15.43 13.00
CA ALA A 76 -18.89 15.51 11.54
C ALA A 76 -20.09 14.85 10.85
N ILE A 77 -20.73 13.86 11.49
CA ILE A 77 -21.97 13.25 11.01
C ILE A 77 -23.13 14.24 11.27
N PRO A 78 -23.84 14.70 10.22
CA PRO A 78 -24.98 15.59 10.36
C PRO A 78 -26.10 14.98 11.19
N ALA A 79 -26.83 15.80 11.93
CA ALA A 79 -27.91 15.33 12.80
C ALA A 79 -29.01 14.58 12.04
N GLU A 80 -29.27 14.95 10.78
CA GLU A 80 -30.23 14.26 9.90
C GLU A 80 -29.80 12.83 9.52
N LEU A 81 -28.49 12.54 9.56
CA LEU A 81 -27.92 11.22 9.31
C LEU A 81 -27.69 10.43 10.61
N ALA A 82 -27.40 11.13 11.71
CA ALA A 82 -27.08 10.54 13.00
C ALA A 82 -28.31 10.02 13.76
N ASN A 83 -29.47 10.66 13.58
CA ASN A 83 -30.72 10.11 14.08
C ASN A 83 -31.13 8.90 13.24
N PRO A 84 -31.81 7.88 13.83
CA PRO A 84 -32.50 6.87 13.04
C PRO A 84 -33.28 7.52 11.90
N SER A 85 -32.92 7.18 10.67
CA SER A 85 -33.39 7.82 9.45
C SER A 85 -33.73 6.78 8.40
N GLN A 86 -34.32 7.22 7.28
CA GLN A 86 -34.55 6.35 6.12
C GLN A 86 -33.24 5.80 5.52
N LEU A 87 -32.09 6.40 5.85
CA LEU A 87 -30.77 5.94 5.42
C LEU A 87 -30.12 5.01 6.45
N SER A 88 -30.56 5.01 7.72
CA SER A 88 -30.10 4.08 8.75
C SER A 88 -31.11 3.89 9.88
N SER A 89 -31.57 2.66 10.09
CA SER A 89 -32.57 2.33 11.14
C SER A 89 -32.00 2.38 12.56
N LYS A 90 -30.67 2.26 12.71
CA LYS A 90 -29.96 2.30 13.99
C LYS A 90 -29.29 3.65 14.29
N GLY A 91 -29.20 4.53 13.28
CA GLY A 91 -28.58 5.86 13.37
C GLY A 91 -27.06 5.80 13.18
N LEU A 92 -26.53 6.65 12.31
CA LEU A 92 -25.10 6.65 11.97
C LEU A 92 -24.28 7.37 13.04
N ASN A 93 -23.21 6.73 13.51
CA ASN A 93 -22.38 7.28 14.59
C ASN A 93 -20.89 6.96 14.42
N HIS A 94 -20.53 6.33 13.31
CA HIS A 94 -19.16 5.89 13.02
C HIS A 94 -18.72 6.41 11.65
N ILE A 95 -17.47 6.89 11.57
CA ILE A 95 -16.78 7.24 10.33
C ILE A 95 -15.55 6.35 10.23
N GLY A 96 -15.41 5.65 9.11
CA GLY A 96 -14.25 4.81 8.80
C GLY A 96 -13.19 5.50 7.93
N ASP A 97 -12.43 4.71 7.18
CA ASP A 97 -11.38 5.22 6.28
C ASP A 97 -11.96 5.89 5.03
N LEU A 98 -11.70 7.19 4.90
CA LEU A 98 -12.20 8.05 3.85
C LEU A 98 -11.27 8.10 2.63
N ASP A 99 -11.81 8.57 1.49
CA ASP A 99 -11.01 8.83 0.30
C ASP A 99 -11.31 10.19 -0.33
N TYR A 100 -10.36 10.72 -1.09
CA TYR A 100 -10.43 12.02 -1.74
C TYR A 100 -10.46 11.87 -3.25
N ALA A 101 -11.36 12.61 -3.90
CA ALA A 101 -11.25 12.87 -5.32
C ALA A 101 -11.95 14.15 -5.74
N ASN A 102 -11.32 14.91 -6.64
CA ASN A 102 -11.92 16.06 -7.32
C ASN A 102 -12.56 17.07 -6.36
N GLY A 103 -11.86 17.44 -5.28
CA GLY A 103 -12.32 18.41 -4.29
C GLY A 103 -13.39 17.89 -3.31
N HIS A 104 -13.67 16.60 -3.32
CA HIS A 104 -14.63 15.98 -2.41
C HIS A 104 -13.98 14.88 -1.57
N LEU A 105 -14.49 14.73 -0.35
CA LEU A 105 -14.22 13.58 0.50
C LEU A 105 -15.42 12.63 0.43
N TYR A 106 -15.09 11.37 0.24
CA TYR A 106 -16.01 10.25 0.25
C TYR A 106 -15.88 9.60 1.62
N ILE A 107 -16.95 9.69 2.39
CA ILE A 107 -16.97 9.32 3.80
C ILE A 107 -17.82 8.06 3.95
N PRO A 108 -17.27 6.96 4.46
CA PRO A 108 -18.04 5.80 4.82
C PRO A 108 -18.60 6.01 6.23
N LEU A 109 -19.90 5.76 6.37
CA LEU A 109 -20.66 5.95 7.60
C LEU A 109 -21.34 4.63 7.97
N ASP A 110 -21.32 4.31 9.26
CA ASP A 110 -22.06 3.15 9.78
C ASP A 110 -22.55 3.41 11.23
N SER A 111 -23.24 2.42 11.79
CA SER A 111 -23.69 2.37 13.18
C SER A 111 -22.84 1.37 13.98
N SER A 112 -22.16 1.83 15.01
CA SER A 112 -21.39 1.02 15.97
C SER A 112 -22.21 0.62 17.21
N THR A 113 -23.54 0.70 17.15
CA THR A 113 -24.40 0.30 18.27
C THR A 113 -24.23 -1.18 18.59
N SER A 114 -24.06 -1.49 19.89
CA SER A 114 -24.06 -2.87 20.34
C SER A 114 -25.43 -3.51 20.12
N ASP A 115 -25.44 -4.72 19.57
CA ASP A 115 -26.64 -5.53 19.34
C ASP A 115 -26.56 -6.83 20.17
N PRO A 116 -26.90 -6.77 21.47
CA PRO A 116 -26.93 -7.94 22.33
C PRO A 116 -28.02 -8.92 21.86
N GLY A 117 -27.61 -9.95 21.11
CA GLY A 117 -28.50 -10.95 20.51
C GLY A 117 -28.19 -11.25 19.04
N SER A 118 -27.29 -10.49 18.42
CA SER A 118 -26.79 -10.76 17.09
C SER A 118 -26.21 -12.18 16.98
N PRO A 119 -26.48 -12.94 15.91
CA PRO A 119 -25.82 -14.22 15.64
C PRO A 119 -24.34 -14.07 15.25
N HIS A 120 -23.83 -12.83 15.17
CA HIS A 120 -22.48 -12.48 14.76
C HIS A 120 -21.49 -12.50 15.95
N GLU A 121 -20.23 -12.83 15.68
CA GLU A 121 -19.17 -13.02 16.69
C GLU A 121 -18.82 -11.73 17.45
N TYR A 122 -19.11 -10.56 16.88
CA TYR A 122 -18.88 -9.26 17.50
C TYR A 122 -20.18 -8.65 18.04
N PRO A 123 -20.15 -8.00 19.22
CA PRO A 123 -21.34 -7.41 19.84
C PRO A 123 -21.86 -6.16 19.12
N TYR A 124 -21.27 -5.74 18.00
CA TYR A 124 -21.64 -4.56 17.23
C TYR A 124 -22.15 -4.98 15.84
N GLU A 125 -23.31 -4.46 15.43
CA GLU A 125 -23.80 -4.66 14.07
C GLU A 125 -23.62 -3.38 13.25
N TYR A 126 -22.56 -3.36 12.45
CA TYR A 126 -22.41 -2.47 11.30
C TYR A 126 -23.24 -3.03 10.14
N ASN A 127 -24.52 -2.71 10.15
CA ASN A 127 -25.49 -3.30 9.22
C ASN A 127 -26.19 -2.26 8.37
N THR A 128 -25.76 -0.99 8.46
CA THR A 128 -26.35 0.07 7.65
C THR A 128 -25.28 0.94 6.97
N PRO A 129 -24.47 0.35 6.07
CA PRO A 129 -23.37 1.05 5.44
C PRO A 129 -23.90 2.15 4.51
N VAL A 130 -23.40 3.37 4.71
CA VAL A 130 -23.76 4.55 3.93
C VAL A 130 -22.49 5.22 3.42
N PHE A 131 -22.48 5.57 2.13
CA PHE A 131 -21.46 6.49 1.59
C PHE A 131 -22.03 7.89 1.48
N ALA A 132 -21.31 8.85 2.06
CA ALA A 132 -21.67 10.26 2.10
C ALA A 132 -20.58 11.12 1.44
N LEU A 133 -20.99 12.24 0.85
CA LEU A 133 -20.09 13.14 0.13
C LEU A 133 -19.96 14.47 0.87
N TYR A 134 -18.71 14.88 1.10
CA TYR A 134 -18.36 16.12 1.78
C TYR A 134 -17.47 16.97 0.87
N LYS A 135 -17.51 18.29 1.05
CA LYS A 135 -16.55 19.18 0.40
C LYS A 135 -15.22 19.11 1.13
N ALA A 136 -14.14 18.86 0.40
CA ALA A 136 -12.82 18.73 1.02
C ALA A 136 -12.34 20.07 1.61
N GLY A 137 -12.64 21.20 0.97
CA GLY A 137 -12.10 22.50 1.39
C GLY A 137 -12.66 23.06 2.71
N ASP A 138 -13.82 22.61 3.16
CA ASP A 138 -14.48 23.12 4.38
C ASP A 138 -15.13 22.03 5.25
N LEU A 139 -14.93 20.75 4.91
CA LEU A 139 -15.50 19.59 5.60
C LEU A 139 -17.04 19.59 5.69
N THR A 140 -17.74 20.36 4.86
CA THR A 140 -19.21 20.41 4.93
C THR A 140 -19.86 19.25 4.17
N PHE A 141 -20.89 18.64 4.78
CA PHE A 141 -21.72 17.66 4.11
C PHE A 141 -22.44 18.28 2.90
N THR A 142 -22.42 17.60 1.76
CA THR A 142 -23.00 18.12 0.51
C THR A 142 -24.52 17.93 0.43
N GLY A 143 -25.12 17.21 1.37
CA GLY A 143 -26.51 16.74 1.27
C GLY A 143 -26.67 15.40 0.55
N ARG A 144 -25.57 14.83 0.00
CA ARG A 144 -25.60 13.56 -0.72
C ARG A 144 -25.06 12.42 0.14
N ALA A 145 -25.93 11.46 0.45
CA ALA A 145 -25.61 10.19 1.07
C ALA A 145 -26.43 9.06 0.43
N THR A 146 -25.91 7.83 0.45
CA THR A 146 -26.57 6.65 -0.14
C THR A 146 -26.30 5.42 0.70
N ALA A 147 -27.37 4.75 1.13
CA ALA A 147 -27.29 3.43 1.75
C ALA A 147 -26.89 2.38 0.70
N LEU A 148 -26.05 1.43 1.09
CA LEU A 148 -25.50 0.43 0.17
C LEU A 148 -26.32 -0.87 0.20
N ASP A 149 -26.97 -1.18 -0.93
CA ASP A 149 -27.90 -2.32 -1.06
C ASP A 149 -27.23 -3.70 -1.15
N ALA A 150 -25.93 -3.73 -1.44
CA ALA A 150 -25.15 -4.95 -1.56
C ALA A 150 -24.04 -4.90 -0.51
N HIS A 151 -24.33 -5.43 0.68
CA HIS A 151 -23.38 -5.64 1.75
C HIS A 151 -23.23 -7.14 2.00
N GLY A 152 -22.01 -7.61 2.24
CA GLY A 152 -21.77 -9.00 2.62
C GLY A 152 -22.42 -9.33 3.95
N VAL A 153 -22.03 -10.45 4.57
CA VAL A 153 -22.59 -10.85 5.87
C VAL A 153 -22.18 -9.86 6.99
N HIS A 154 -21.12 -9.08 6.79
CA HIS A 154 -20.54 -8.14 7.76
C HIS A 154 -20.12 -6.84 7.05
N ASP A 155 -20.54 -5.68 7.57
CA ASP A 155 -20.02 -4.31 7.36
C ASP A 155 -19.28 -3.99 6.02
N ILE A 156 -19.81 -3.10 5.18
CA ILE A 156 -19.07 -2.59 4.00
C ILE A 156 -18.52 -1.17 4.19
N ALA A 157 -18.90 -0.46 5.25
CA ALA A 157 -18.57 0.94 5.47
C ALA A 157 -17.52 1.17 6.58
N SER A 158 -16.66 0.19 6.85
CA SER A 158 -15.41 0.44 7.57
C SER A 158 -14.46 1.33 6.75
N TRP A 159 -14.60 1.36 5.42
CA TRP A 159 -13.83 2.21 4.52
C TRP A 159 -14.52 2.45 3.17
N VAL A 160 -14.05 3.45 2.42
CA VAL A 160 -14.39 3.65 1.00
C VAL A 160 -13.11 3.94 0.20
N ALA A 161 -13.03 3.37 -1.00
CA ALA A 161 -11.97 3.70 -1.96
C ALA A 161 -12.58 4.23 -3.26
N VAL A 162 -11.91 5.19 -3.90
CA VAL A 162 -12.41 5.88 -5.09
C VAL A 162 -11.44 5.75 -6.27
N ASP A 163 -11.98 5.35 -7.42
CA ASP A 163 -11.31 5.45 -8.72
C ASP A 163 -12.09 6.45 -9.57
N ALA A 164 -11.73 7.73 -9.42
CA ALA A 164 -12.43 8.83 -10.07
C ALA A 164 -12.28 8.82 -11.59
N GLU A 165 -11.15 8.33 -12.11
CA GLU A 165 -10.92 8.19 -13.55
C GLU A 165 -11.89 7.20 -14.17
N LYS A 166 -12.19 6.10 -13.46
CA LYS A 166 -13.18 5.10 -13.91
C LYS A 166 -14.62 5.40 -13.45
N GLY A 167 -14.83 6.42 -12.61
CA GLY A 167 -16.11 6.73 -12.02
C GLY A 167 -16.64 5.60 -11.13
N LEU A 168 -15.76 4.96 -10.37
CA LEU A 168 -16.07 3.83 -9.49
C LEU A 168 -15.74 4.16 -8.03
N ALA A 169 -16.54 3.58 -7.13
CA ALA A 169 -16.24 3.49 -5.71
C ALA A 169 -16.22 2.02 -5.30
N TYR A 170 -15.55 1.71 -4.20
CA TYR A 170 -15.36 0.36 -3.72
C TYR A 170 -15.52 0.30 -2.21
N GLY A 171 -15.92 -0.88 -1.75
CA GLY A 171 -15.92 -1.30 -0.36
C GLY A 171 -15.82 -2.83 -0.32
N MET A 172 -15.71 -3.42 0.86
CA MET A 172 -15.83 -4.86 1.04
C MET A 172 -16.33 -5.18 2.43
N ALA A 173 -16.78 -6.42 2.65
CA ALA A 173 -17.16 -6.87 3.99
C ALA A 173 -15.98 -6.72 4.99
N TYR A 174 -16.25 -6.36 6.24
CA TYR A 174 -15.20 -6.17 7.24
C TYR A 174 -14.43 -7.47 7.46
N ALA A 175 -15.14 -8.57 7.72
CA ALA A 175 -14.57 -9.87 8.03
C ALA A 175 -14.83 -10.91 6.93
N ASP A 176 -13.90 -11.85 6.77
CA ASP A 176 -13.96 -12.99 5.84
C ASP A 176 -14.41 -12.62 4.40
N ALA A 177 -14.00 -11.45 3.94
CA ALA A 177 -14.44 -10.92 2.67
C ALA A 177 -13.81 -11.68 1.50
N THR A 178 -14.65 -12.33 0.69
CA THR A 178 -14.23 -13.08 -0.50
C THR A 178 -14.45 -12.31 -1.81
N GLN A 179 -15.01 -11.10 -1.72
CA GLN A 179 -15.32 -10.26 -2.87
C GLN A 179 -15.19 -8.78 -2.52
N ILE A 180 -14.79 -7.96 -3.50
CA ILE A 180 -14.83 -6.50 -3.43
C ILE A 180 -16.13 -6.02 -4.08
N ALA A 181 -16.90 -5.19 -3.37
CA ALA A 181 -18.09 -4.55 -3.91
C ALA A 181 -17.70 -3.34 -4.76
N VAL A 182 -18.31 -3.20 -5.93
CA VAL A 182 -18.07 -2.09 -6.85
C VAL A 182 -19.34 -1.29 -7.02
N TYR A 183 -19.24 0.03 -6.85
CA TYR A 183 -20.33 0.98 -6.97
C TYR A 183 -20.03 2.02 -8.06
N ARG A 184 -21.07 2.66 -8.59
CA ARG A 184 -20.92 3.86 -9.41
C ARG A 184 -20.55 5.04 -8.51
N LEU A 185 -19.51 5.79 -8.84
CA LEU A 185 -19.11 6.95 -8.04
C LEU A 185 -20.15 8.09 -8.05
N SER A 186 -20.99 8.16 -9.09
CA SER A 186 -22.00 9.21 -9.26
C SER A 186 -23.17 9.13 -8.29
N ASP A 187 -23.52 7.92 -7.82
CA ASP A 187 -24.73 7.68 -7.02
C ASP A 187 -24.57 6.53 -6.02
N PHE A 188 -23.38 5.92 -5.92
CA PHE A 188 -23.09 4.74 -5.10
C PHE A 188 -24.01 3.54 -5.35
N THR A 189 -24.67 3.48 -6.51
CA THR A 189 -25.45 2.30 -6.87
C THR A 189 -24.52 1.13 -7.16
N PHE A 190 -24.86 -0.04 -6.62
CA PHE A 190 -24.10 -1.26 -6.82
C PHE A 190 -23.97 -1.60 -8.31
N LYS A 191 -22.78 -2.05 -8.72
CA LYS A 191 -22.48 -2.48 -10.10
C LYS A 191 -22.25 -3.98 -10.18
N LYS A 192 -21.33 -4.49 -9.36
CA LYS A 192 -20.89 -5.89 -9.38
C LYS A 192 -19.99 -6.19 -8.19
N TYR A 193 -19.74 -7.47 -7.97
CA TYR A 193 -18.64 -7.97 -7.16
C TYR A 193 -17.42 -8.32 -8.02
N ILE A 194 -16.23 -8.19 -7.44
CA ILE A 194 -14.98 -8.77 -7.93
C ILE A 194 -14.58 -9.85 -6.94
N SER A 195 -14.64 -11.13 -7.35
CA SER A 195 -14.14 -12.22 -6.52
C SER A 195 -12.63 -12.13 -6.35
N ILE A 196 -12.14 -12.40 -5.15
CA ILE A 196 -10.71 -12.40 -4.84
C ILE A 196 -10.21 -13.80 -4.52
N SER A 197 -8.92 -14.06 -4.77
CA SER A 197 -8.33 -15.40 -4.75
C SER A 197 -8.16 -15.99 -3.36
N GLN A 198 -8.18 -15.14 -2.32
CA GLN A 198 -8.20 -15.53 -0.92
C GLN A 198 -8.98 -14.46 -0.12
N PRO A 199 -9.56 -14.82 1.03
CA PRO A 199 -10.27 -13.85 1.86
C PRO A 199 -9.36 -12.73 2.36
N ILE A 200 -9.93 -11.55 2.53
CA ILE A 200 -9.37 -10.46 3.32
C ILE A 200 -10.20 -10.36 4.60
N ASN A 201 -9.55 -10.31 5.75
CA ASN A 201 -10.21 -10.25 7.04
C ASN A 201 -9.90 -8.92 7.74
N GLU A 202 -10.87 -8.39 8.47
CA GLU A 202 -10.80 -7.15 9.26
C GLU A 202 -10.19 -5.97 8.51
N ALA A 203 -10.62 -5.74 7.26
CA ALA A 203 -10.16 -4.61 6.45
C ALA A 203 -10.67 -3.29 7.03
N GLN A 204 -9.76 -2.41 7.44
CA GLN A 204 -10.04 -1.12 8.06
C GLN A 204 -9.82 0.05 7.09
N GLY A 205 -8.96 -0.13 6.09
CA GLY A 205 -8.66 0.87 5.07
C GLY A 205 -8.63 0.29 3.67
N GLY A 206 -8.90 1.15 2.69
CA GLY A 206 -8.90 0.80 1.28
C GLY A 206 -8.52 1.96 0.38
N LYS A 207 -7.58 1.75 -0.56
CA LYS A 207 -7.26 2.72 -1.62
C LYS A 207 -6.96 2.01 -2.94
N VAL A 208 -7.37 2.63 -4.05
CA VAL A 208 -7.03 2.14 -5.39
C VAL A 208 -5.75 2.79 -5.87
N HIS A 209 -4.82 1.98 -6.38
CA HIS A 209 -3.66 2.48 -7.11
C HIS A 209 -3.31 1.55 -8.27
N GLN A 210 -3.17 2.11 -9.48
CA GLN A 210 -2.74 1.41 -10.70
C GLN A 210 -3.46 0.06 -10.98
N GLY A 211 -4.77 0.00 -10.73
CA GLY A 211 -5.58 -1.20 -10.99
C GLY A 211 -5.52 -2.27 -9.89
N TRP A 212 -4.88 -1.96 -8.77
CA TRP A 212 -4.90 -2.76 -7.55
C TRP A 212 -5.70 -2.02 -6.48
N MET A 213 -6.44 -2.78 -5.66
CA MET A 213 -6.98 -2.31 -4.39
C MET A 213 -5.97 -2.66 -3.31
N TYR A 214 -5.62 -1.71 -2.45
CA TYR A 214 -4.76 -1.93 -1.28
C TYR A 214 -5.61 -1.91 -0.02
N PHE A 215 -5.23 -2.75 0.94
CA PHE A 215 -5.92 -2.93 2.21
C PHE A 215 -4.96 -2.81 3.38
N SER A 216 -5.44 -2.19 4.45
CA SER A 216 -4.87 -2.28 5.79
C SER A 216 -5.86 -3.06 6.63
N CYS A 217 -5.36 -4.08 7.34
CA CYS A 217 -6.20 -5.01 8.07
C CYS A 217 -5.80 -5.04 9.54
N ASN A 218 -6.81 -5.04 10.42
CA ASN A 218 -6.64 -5.28 11.85
C ASN A 218 -6.79 -6.77 12.20
N ASP A 219 -6.45 -7.66 11.27
CA ASP A 219 -6.49 -9.10 11.52
C ASP A 219 -5.39 -9.54 12.52
N ALA A 220 -5.36 -10.84 12.83
CA ALA A 220 -4.39 -11.39 13.78
C ALA A 220 -2.91 -11.13 13.41
N GLU A 221 -2.61 -10.92 12.13
CA GLU A 221 -1.27 -10.71 11.59
C GLU A 221 -0.99 -9.24 11.27
N GLN A 222 -2.01 -8.39 11.29
CA GLN A 222 -1.96 -6.95 11.02
C GLN A 222 -1.52 -6.71 9.57
N THR A 223 -2.19 -7.44 8.68
CA THR A 223 -1.82 -7.61 7.28
C THR A 223 -1.98 -6.32 6.47
N ILE A 224 -0.98 -5.99 5.66
CA ILE A 224 -1.09 -5.06 4.54
C ILE A 224 -1.10 -5.87 3.25
N ALA A 225 -2.19 -5.78 2.50
CA ALA A 225 -2.42 -6.60 1.32
C ALA A 225 -2.89 -5.77 0.13
N ARG A 226 -2.94 -6.40 -1.05
CA ARG A 226 -3.59 -5.84 -2.23
C ARG A 226 -4.30 -6.92 -3.04
N ALA A 227 -5.31 -6.52 -3.80
CA ALA A 227 -6.01 -7.36 -4.76
C ALA A 227 -6.04 -6.73 -6.15
N ASN A 228 -5.74 -7.52 -7.19
CA ASN A 228 -5.81 -7.06 -8.56
C ASN A 228 -7.28 -6.89 -8.96
N LEU A 229 -7.70 -5.67 -9.34
CA LEU A 229 -9.11 -5.39 -9.65
C LEU A 229 -9.59 -6.06 -10.95
N LYS A 230 -8.68 -6.62 -11.76
CA LYS A 230 -9.00 -7.35 -12.99
C LYS A 230 -9.03 -8.86 -12.77
N THR A 231 -8.04 -9.42 -12.08
CA THR A 231 -7.89 -10.88 -11.93
C THR A 231 -8.42 -11.42 -10.61
N GLY A 232 -8.58 -10.57 -9.59
CA GLY A 232 -8.91 -10.98 -8.22
C GLY A 232 -7.71 -11.54 -7.45
N GLU A 233 -6.52 -11.61 -8.03
CA GLU A 233 -5.33 -12.09 -7.36
C GLU A 233 -4.99 -11.23 -6.14
N VAL A 234 -4.90 -11.85 -4.96
CA VAL A 234 -4.50 -11.21 -3.72
C VAL A 234 -3.02 -11.46 -3.45
N GLN A 235 -2.34 -10.42 -2.97
CA GLN A 235 -0.95 -10.48 -2.53
C GLN A 235 -0.84 -9.83 -1.15
N VAL A 236 -0.28 -10.56 -0.19
CA VAL A 236 0.19 -9.97 1.07
C VAL A 236 1.50 -9.24 0.77
N LEU A 237 1.59 -7.98 1.17
CA LEU A 237 2.76 -7.14 0.96
C LEU A 237 3.72 -7.26 2.15
N PHE A 238 3.19 -7.06 3.36
CA PHE A 238 3.90 -7.20 4.64
C PHE A 238 2.91 -7.16 5.81
N ASN A 239 3.41 -7.40 7.02
CA ASN A 239 2.65 -7.30 8.28
C ASN A 239 3.15 -6.09 9.07
N LEU A 240 2.24 -5.25 9.56
CA LEU A 240 2.56 -4.10 10.42
C LEU A 240 2.44 -4.50 11.90
N THR A 241 3.29 -5.42 12.36
CA THR A 241 3.21 -5.92 13.73
C THR A 241 4.14 -5.15 14.68
N VAL A 242 3.62 -4.72 15.83
CA VAL A 242 4.39 -4.11 16.92
C VAL A 242 4.30 -4.98 18.20
N PRO A 243 5.20 -4.81 19.19
CA PRO A 243 5.25 -5.68 20.38
C PRO A 243 4.26 -5.27 21.49
N TYR A 244 3.17 -4.58 21.17
CA TYR A 244 2.15 -4.11 22.11
C TYR A 244 0.76 -4.13 21.46
N PRO A 245 -0.33 -4.01 22.25
CA PRO A 245 -1.68 -3.93 21.69
C PRO A 245 -1.77 -2.80 20.66
N GLN A 246 -2.37 -3.13 19.52
CA GLN A 246 -2.52 -2.22 18.41
C GLN A 246 -3.85 -2.46 17.68
N GLU A 247 -4.21 -1.50 16.85
CA GLU A 247 -5.30 -1.57 15.90
C GLU A 247 -4.87 -0.84 14.63
N VAL A 248 -4.64 -1.59 13.54
CA VAL A 248 -4.33 -0.99 12.24
C VAL A 248 -5.58 -0.35 11.66
N GLU A 249 -5.46 0.89 11.22
CA GLU A 249 -6.57 1.75 10.78
C GLU A 249 -6.42 2.05 9.27
N GLY A 250 -6.91 3.20 8.80
CA GLY A 250 -6.87 3.62 7.40
C GLY A 250 -5.47 3.77 6.78
N LEU A 251 -5.44 3.77 5.44
CA LEU A 251 -4.22 3.97 4.65
C LEU A 251 -4.41 5.01 3.55
N ALA A 252 -3.32 5.65 3.14
CA ALA A 252 -3.29 6.62 2.06
C ALA A 252 -2.00 6.54 1.22
N PHE A 253 -2.14 6.80 -0.08
CA PHE A 253 -1.01 7.01 -0.96
C PHE A 253 -0.61 8.48 -1.02
N LEU A 254 0.69 8.75 -1.15
CA LEU A 254 1.20 10.07 -1.52
C LEU A 254 2.36 9.93 -2.50
N GLU A 255 2.22 10.52 -3.68
CA GLU A 255 3.32 10.65 -4.62
C GLU A 255 4.28 11.74 -4.15
N THR A 256 5.54 11.37 -3.96
CA THR A 256 6.61 12.29 -3.56
C THR A 256 7.67 12.39 -4.65
N ARG A 257 8.60 13.33 -4.49
CA ARG A 257 9.78 13.42 -5.37
C ARG A 257 10.61 12.12 -5.37
N ASP A 258 10.65 11.43 -4.25
CA ASP A 258 11.47 10.24 -4.06
C ASP A 258 10.76 8.97 -4.56
N GLY A 259 9.43 8.97 -4.55
CA GLY A 259 8.56 7.95 -5.14
C GLY A 259 7.20 7.90 -4.44
N LEU A 260 6.41 6.88 -4.79
CA LEU A 260 5.11 6.61 -4.18
C LEU A 260 5.28 6.13 -2.74
N THR A 261 4.61 6.79 -1.81
CA THR A 261 4.53 6.35 -0.41
C THR A 261 3.18 5.74 -0.10
N LEU A 262 3.19 4.69 0.72
CA LEU A 262 2.04 4.08 1.38
C LEU A 262 2.12 4.47 2.85
N ASN A 263 1.09 5.16 3.33
CA ASN A 263 1.06 5.76 4.64
C ASN A 263 -0.09 5.15 5.43
N ILE A 264 0.18 4.60 6.61
CA ILE A 264 -0.77 3.74 7.33
C ILE A 264 -0.90 4.24 8.77
N LEU A 265 -2.13 4.44 9.22
CA LEU A 265 -2.43 4.73 10.61
C LEU A 265 -2.45 3.44 11.43
N ASN A 266 -1.88 3.48 12.62
CA ASN A 266 -1.93 2.40 13.60
C ASN A 266 -2.20 3.02 14.97
N ARG A 267 -3.29 2.62 15.62
CA ARG A 267 -3.54 2.95 17.01
C ARG A 267 -2.75 2.01 17.89
N GLU A 268 -2.01 2.55 18.84
CA GLU A 268 -1.07 1.77 19.63
C GLU A 268 -1.20 2.08 21.12
N GLN A 269 -0.98 1.05 21.94
CA GLN A 269 -0.91 1.16 23.41
C GLN A 269 0.47 0.68 23.92
N PRO A 270 1.55 1.46 23.79
CA PRO A 270 2.91 0.99 24.11
C PRO A 270 3.18 0.76 25.60
N ASP A 271 2.49 1.50 26.48
CA ASP A 271 2.54 1.33 27.93
C ASP A 271 1.14 0.89 28.41
N PRO A 272 0.99 -0.26 29.09
CA PRO A 272 -0.30 -0.72 29.60
C PRO A 272 -1.06 0.29 30.48
N ASN A 273 -0.36 1.23 31.10
CA ASN A 273 -0.94 2.29 31.92
C ASN A 273 -0.72 3.70 31.34
N GLY A 274 -0.08 3.81 30.17
CA GLY A 274 0.18 5.08 29.50
C GLY A 274 -0.99 5.52 28.61
N PRO A 275 -0.91 6.70 28.01
CA PRO A 275 -1.87 7.10 26.98
C PRO A 275 -1.68 6.25 25.72
N SER A 276 -2.78 5.97 25.01
CA SER A 276 -2.74 5.51 23.63
C SER A 276 -2.14 6.58 22.72
N ASN A 277 -1.68 6.15 21.55
CA ASN A 277 -1.26 7.05 20.48
C ASN A 277 -1.83 6.58 19.13
N VAL A 278 -1.71 7.43 18.12
CA VAL A 278 -1.83 7.04 16.72
C VAL A 278 -0.46 7.23 16.08
N THR A 279 0.14 6.16 15.59
CA THR A 279 1.37 6.23 14.79
C THR A 279 1.01 6.21 13.30
N PHE A 280 1.57 7.15 12.54
CA PHE A 280 1.46 7.21 11.10
C PHE A 280 2.76 6.70 10.46
N TYR A 281 2.73 5.49 9.91
CA TYR A 281 3.89 4.85 9.30
C TYR A 281 4.02 5.25 7.84
N HIS A 282 5.26 5.49 7.38
CA HIS A 282 5.54 5.87 6.00
C HIS A 282 6.41 4.83 5.32
N TYR A 283 5.84 4.15 4.33
CA TYR A 283 6.54 3.19 3.49
C TYR A 283 6.77 3.78 2.12
N LEU A 284 7.98 3.61 1.58
CA LEU A 284 8.32 4.03 0.22
C LEU A 284 8.45 2.80 -0.67
N LEU A 285 7.77 2.83 -1.82
CA LEU A 285 7.82 1.73 -2.79
C LEU A 285 9.25 1.52 -3.27
N GLN A 286 9.74 0.29 -3.17
CA GLN A 286 11.05 -0.06 -3.72
C GLN A 286 10.97 -0.16 -5.24
N THR A 287 11.76 0.66 -5.92
CA THR A 287 11.94 0.60 -7.37
C THR A 287 13.40 0.43 -7.71
N GLN A 288 13.69 -0.50 -8.61
CA GLN A 288 15.04 -0.75 -9.09
C GLN A 288 15.43 0.25 -10.18
N GLY A 289 16.70 0.61 -10.24
CA GLY A 289 17.22 1.37 -11.36
C GLY A 289 17.45 0.52 -12.58
N LYS A 290 17.72 1.21 -13.70
CA LYS A 290 18.10 0.62 -14.97
C LYS A 290 19.58 0.91 -15.23
N PRO A 291 20.50 -0.03 -14.95
CA PRO A 291 21.92 0.19 -15.16
C PRO A 291 22.27 0.48 -16.62
N VAL A 292 23.15 1.47 -16.82
CA VAL A 292 23.63 1.89 -18.15
C VAL A 292 25.15 1.95 -18.14
N ILE A 293 25.76 1.27 -19.12
CA ILE A 293 27.19 1.38 -19.40
C ILE A 293 27.46 2.66 -20.18
N LYS A 294 28.40 3.48 -19.70
CA LYS A 294 28.88 4.70 -20.37
C LYS A 294 30.33 4.52 -20.83
N GLY A 295 30.72 5.30 -21.84
CA GLY A 295 32.05 5.25 -22.44
C GLY A 295 32.05 4.60 -23.84
N THR A 296 33.19 4.65 -24.52
CA THR A 296 33.37 4.05 -25.84
C THR A 296 33.84 2.61 -25.67
N PRO A 297 33.08 1.59 -26.12
CA PRO A 297 33.43 0.19 -25.94
C PRO A 297 34.52 -0.22 -26.94
N GLU A 298 35.75 0.20 -26.69
CA GLU A 298 36.90 0.03 -27.57
C GLU A 298 38.14 -0.33 -26.74
N VAL A 299 38.96 -1.25 -27.25
CA VAL A 299 40.20 -1.69 -26.58
C VAL A 299 41.09 -0.47 -26.26
N GLY A 300 41.59 -0.41 -25.02
CA GLY A 300 42.42 0.69 -24.53
C GLY A 300 41.64 1.81 -23.82
N ASN A 301 40.31 1.85 -24.00
CA ASN A 301 39.43 2.76 -23.24
C ASN A 301 38.93 2.10 -21.94
N TYR A 302 38.07 2.81 -21.23
CA TYR A 302 37.35 2.29 -20.07
C TYR A 302 35.85 2.57 -20.19
N LEU A 303 35.08 1.77 -19.47
CA LEU A 303 33.65 1.90 -19.30
C LEU A 303 33.33 2.28 -17.86
N THR A 304 32.18 2.93 -17.66
CA THR A 304 31.64 3.24 -16.34
C THR A 304 30.20 2.76 -16.20
N ALA A 305 29.84 2.32 -15.01
CA ALA A 305 28.50 1.80 -14.70
C ALA A 305 27.65 2.88 -14.02
N ASN A 306 26.61 3.36 -14.69
CA ASN A 306 25.59 4.20 -14.04
C ASN A 306 24.46 3.30 -13.51
N PRO A 307 24.19 3.23 -12.21
CA PRO A 307 23.16 2.35 -11.64
C PRO A 307 21.72 2.76 -12.00
N GLY A 308 21.49 4.00 -12.42
CA GLY A 308 20.14 4.57 -12.60
C GLY A 308 19.54 5.07 -11.27
N LYS A 309 18.26 5.48 -11.28
CA LYS A 309 17.54 5.88 -10.06
C LYS A 309 16.96 4.64 -9.38
N TRP A 310 17.38 4.40 -8.14
CA TRP A 310 16.79 3.40 -7.26
C TRP A 310 16.08 4.14 -6.13
N THR A 311 14.96 3.59 -5.69
CA THR A 311 14.17 4.14 -4.59
C THR A 311 13.83 3.00 -3.61
N PRO A 312 13.95 3.23 -2.29
CA PRO A 312 14.80 4.25 -1.67
C PRO A 312 16.26 4.09 -2.14
N ALA A 313 17.12 5.10 -1.95
CA ALA A 313 18.50 5.01 -2.44
C ALA A 313 19.30 3.94 -1.65
N PRO A 314 19.78 2.85 -2.29
CA PRO A 314 20.56 1.81 -1.62
C PRO A 314 22.06 2.10 -1.69
N ARG A 315 22.86 1.25 -1.04
CA ARG A 315 24.30 1.12 -1.34
C ARG A 315 24.48 0.23 -2.57
N PHE A 316 25.46 0.57 -3.42
CA PHE A 316 25.71 -0.17 -4.65
C PHE A 316 26.99 -1.01 -4.59
N SER A 317 26.93 -2.22 -5.15
CA SER A 317 28.09 -2.99 -5.58
C SER A 317 27.95 -3.36 -7.07
N TYR A 318 29.09 -3.67 -7.70
CA TYR A 318 29.17 -3.92 -9.13
C TYR A 318 29.89 -5.24 -9.39
N GLN A 319 29.51 -5.91 -10.47
CA GLN A 319 30.27 -7.01 -11.04
C GLN A 319 30.22 -6.89 -12.56
N TRP A 320 31.37 -6.74 -13.22
CA TRP A 320 31.43 -6.75 -14.68
C TRP A 320 31.49 -8.17 -15.20
N LEU A 321 30.79 -8.42 -16.31
CA LEU A 321 30.68 -9.73 -16.95
C LEU A 321 31.20 -9.64 -18.38
N LEU A 322 31.86 -10.71 -18.81
CA LEU A 322 32.29 -10.94 -20.19
C LEU A 322 31.50 -12.10 -20.75
N ASN A 323 30.69 -11.86 -21.79
CA ASN A 323 29.81 -12.87 -22.39
C ASN A 323 28.96 -13.62 -21.34
N GLY A 324 28.46 -12.90 -20.33
CA GLY A 324 27.67 -13.45 -19.23
C GLY A 324 28.46 -14.14 -18.12
N THR A 325 29.80 -14.15 -18.18
CA THR A 325 30.66 -14.73 -17.13
C THR A 325 31.28 -13.62 -16.28
N PRO A 326 31.18 -13.67 -14.93
CA PRO A 326 31.83 -12.70 -14.06
C PRO A 326 33.33 -12.62 -14.27
N ILE A 327 33.85 -11.39 -14.40
CA ILE A 327 35.29 -11.13 -14.51
C ILE A 327 35.85 -10.98 -13.10
N VAL A 328 36.81 -11.85 -12.73
CA VAL A 328 37.43 -11.85 -11.41
C VAL A 328 38.01 -10.46 -11.08
N HIS A 329 37.69 -9.96 -9.89
CA HIS A 329 38.10 -8.65 -9.35
C HIS A 329 37.55 -7.41 -10.10
N ALA A 330 36.73 -7.56 -11.13
CA ALA A 330 36.10 -6.44 -11.81
C ALA A 330 34.84 -5.97 -11.07
N THR A 331 35.02 -5.40 -9.89
CA THR A 331 33.92 -5.00 -8.98
C THR A 331 33.78 -3.49 -8.78
N GLY A 332 34.60 -2.70 -9.47
CA GLY A 332 34.56 -1.24 -9.43
C GLY A 332 33.50 -0.63 -10.35
N HIS A 333 33.14 0.62 -10.08
CA HIS A 333 32.31 1.43 -10.98
C HIS A 333 32.93 1.63 -12.38
N ARG A 334 34.27 1.52 -12.49
CA ARG A 334 35.03 1.63 -13.74
C ARG A 334 35.59 0.28 -14.15
N PHE A 335 35.60 0.01 -15.45
CA PHE A 335 36.16 -1.20 -16.06
C PHE A 335 37.02 -0.89 -17.28
N ASP A 336 38.30 -1.26 -17.23
CA ASP A 336 39.23 -1.01 -18.33
C ASP A 336 39.14 -2.11 -19.40
N LEU A 337 39.09 -1.71 -20.68
CA LEU A 337 38.93 -2.60 -21.82
C LEU A 337 40.28 -3.09 -22.34
N LEU A 338 40.75 -4.19 -21.78
CA LEU A 338 41.98 -4.86 -22.21
C LEU A 338 41.83 -5.52 -23.60
N GLY A 339 42.95 -5.67 -24.31
CA GLY A 339 42.96 -6.25 -25.66
C GLY A 339 42.38 -7.66 -25.77
N LYS A 340 42.40 -8.42 -24.67
CA LYS A 340 41.81 -9.77 -24.58
C LYS A 340 40.28 -9.80 -24.63
N TYR A 341 39.61 -8.66 -24.43
CA TYR A 341 38.14 -8.54 -24.46
C TYR A 341 37.60 -8.19 -25.85
N ARG A 342 38.45 -8.13 -26.87
CA ARG A 342 38.09 -7.71 -28.22
C ARG A 342 37.01 -8.62 -28.82
N GLY A 343 35.93 -8.01 -29.29
CA GLY A 343 34.82 -8.72 -29.92
C GLY A 343 33.80 -9.30 -28.94
N ASP A 344 34.12 -9.32 -27.65
CA ASP A 344 33.25 -9.80 -26.59
C ASP A 344 32.16 -8.81 -26.23
N LYS A 345 31.10 -9.33 -25.62
CA LYS A 345 30.04 -8.55 -24.98
C LYS A 345 30.41 -8.30 -23.53
N VAL A 346 30.30 -7.05 -23.12
CA VAL A 346 30.47 -6.63 -21.72
C VAL A 346 29.12 -6.18 -21.18
N THR A 347 28.77 -6.70 -20.01
CA THR A 347 27.66 -6.23 -19.18
C THR A 347 28.18 -5.91 -17.78
N VAL A 348 27.36 -5.21 -17.01
CA VAL A 348 27.57 -4.99 -15.56
C VAL A 348 26.30 -5.35 -14.83
N GLU A 349 26.45 -6.18 -13.79
CA GLU A 349 25.47 -6.39 -12.73
C GLU A 349 25.66 -5.30 -11.67
N VAL A 350 24.56 -4.67 -11.29
CA VAL A 350 24.50 -3.68 -10.21
C VAL A 350 23.61 -4.24 -9.12
N THR A 351 24.16 -4.40 -7.93
CA THR A 351 23.39 -4.81 -6.75
C THR A 351 23.14 -3.60 -5.86
N GLY A 352 21.87 -3.30 -5.60
CA GLY A 352 21.45 -2.37 -4.56
C GLY A 352 21.21 -3.12 -3.25
N THR A 353 21.78 -2.67 -2.13
CA THR A 353 21.52 -3.16 -0.78
C THR A 353 20.96 -2.04 0.09
N TRP A 354 19.78 -2.26 0.68
CA TRP A 354 19.11 -1.32 1.56
C TRP A 354 19.52 -1.50 3.03
N PRO A 355 19.27 -0.50 3.90
CA PRO A 355 19.61 -0.58 5.33
C PRO A 355 19.01 -1.78 6.09
N ASP A 356 17.88 -2.31 5.64
CA ASP A 356 17.23 -3.51 6.20
C ASP A 356 17.91 -4.82 5.77
N GLY A 357 18.95 -4.75 4.93
CA GLY A 357 19.70 -5.90 4.42
C GLY A 357 19.09 -6.55 3.17
N THR A 358 17.90 -6.11 2.74
CA THR A 358 17.34 -6.54 1.45
C THR A 358 18.25 -6.09 0.32
N SER A 359 18.33 -6.89 -0.75
CA SER A 359 19.12 -6.54 -1.92
C SER A 359 18.52 -7.06 -3.20
N THR A 360 18.82 -6.36 -4.30
CA THR A 360 18.44 -6.79 -5.65
C THR A 360 19.55 -6.48 -6.64
N THR A 361 19.75 -7.39 -7.58
CA THR A 361 20.73 -7.25 -8.67
C THR A 361 20.02 -7.05 -9.99
N VAL A 362 20.45 -6.04 -10.75
CA VAL A 362 19.98 -5.79 -12.12
C VAL A 362 21.17 -5.76 -13.06
N GLU A 363 21.06 -6.45 -14.20
CA GLU A 363 22.06 -6.42 -15.26
C GLU A 363 21.76 -5.32 -16.29
N SER A 364 22.80 -4.64 -16.76
CA SER A 364 22.72 -3.67 -17.86
C SER A 364 22.53 -4.33 -19.24
N ALA A 365 22.13 -3.54 -20.22
CA ALA A 365 22.20 -3.96 -21.62
C ALA A 365 23.67 -4.14 -22.08
N PRO A 366 23.96 -5.13 -22.95
CA PRO A 366 25.32 -5.44 -23.37
C PRO A 366 25.90 -4.39 -24.31
N VAL A 367 27.20 -4.13 -24.17
CA VAL A 367 28.02 -3.40 -25.17
C VAL A 367 29.06 -4.32 -25.79
N LYS A 368 29.33 -4.15 -27.08
CA LYS A 368 30.34 -4.96 -27.79
C LYS A 368 31.67 -4.23 -27.89
N VAL A 369 32.74 -4.84 -27.41
CA VAL A 369 34.10 -4.25 -27.43
C VAL A 369 34.67 -4.28 -28.84
N ARG A 370 35.04 -3.10 -29.34
CA ARG A 370 35.59 -2.86 -30.68
C ARG A 370 37.12 -2.78 -30.68
N ASN A 371 37.68 -2.86 -31.87
CA ASN A 371 39.10 -2.64 -32.11
C ASN A 371 39.47 -1.18 -31.80
N ALA A 372 40.67 -0.97 -31.22
CA ALA A 372 41.28 0.34 -31.17
C ALA A 372 41.38 0.93 -32.59
N THR A 373 40.93 2.17 -32.74
CA THR A 373 41.08 2.95 -33.96
C THR A 373 42.56 3.27 -34.11
N PRO A 374 43.20 2.94 -35.26
CA PRO A 374 44.61 3.29 -35.47
C PRO A 374 44.79 4.79 -35.31
N ALA A 375 45.76 5.21 -34.49
CA ALA A 375 46.14 6.61 -34.45
C ALA A 375 46.66 7.00 -35.84
N THR A 376 46.02 7.99 -36.48
CA THR A 376 46.56 8.59 -37.70
C THR A 376 47.86 9.31 -37.32
N SER A 377 49.00 8.76 -37.73
CA SER A 377 50.28 9.45 -37.66
C SER A 377 50.29 10.58 -38.68
N ASN A 378 50.46 11.82 -38.22
CA ASN A 378 50.80 12.97 -39.06
C ASN A 378 52.31 13.04 -39.30
#